data_AF-A0A7U6KRP6-F1
#
_entry.id   AF-A0A7U6KRP6-F1
#
_cell.length_a   1.000
_cell.length_b   1.000
_cell.length_c   1.000
_cell.angle_alpha   90.00
_cell.angle_beta   90.00
_cell.angle_gamma   90.00
#
_symmetry.space_group_name_H-M   'P 1'
#
loop_
_entity.id
_entity.type
_entity.pdbx_description
1 polymer ?
#
loop_
_entity_poly.entity_id
_entity_poly.type
_entity_poly.pdbx_seq_one_letter_code
_entity_poly.pdbx_strand_id
1 'polypeptide(L)' 'MMPGIAAYKAMVSMVQIGYFGFSDELFSQMMVYLFEALFVTSGLVLGLSIPGLLFYRRRAIV' A
#
# COMPACT_ATOMS: atom_id res chain seq x y z
N MET A 1 -9.15 4.61 -7.50
CA MET A 1 -9.10 4.06 -6.12
C MET A 1 -8.11 4.90 -5.34
N MET A 2 -8.52 5.53 -4.23
CA MET A 2 -7.59 6.29 -3.39
C MET A 2 -6.76 5.29 -2.57
N PRO A 3 -5.42 5.32 -2.60
CA PRO A 3 -4.55 4.32 -1.96
C PRO A 3 -4.87 4.08 -0.49
N GLY A 4 -5.25 5.14 0.22
CA GLY A 4 -5.62 5.09 1.64
C GLY A 4 -6.84 4.21 1.95
N ILE A 5 -7.72 3.95 0.98
CA ILE A 5 -8.91 3.11 1.20
C ILE A 5 -8.52 1.64 1.39
N ALA A 6 -7.55 1.13 0.62
CA ALA A 6 -7.07 -0.24 0.77
C ALA A 6 -6.37 -0.43 2.12
N ALA A 7 -5.51 0.53 2.52
CA ALA A 7 -4.87 0.53 3.83
C ALA A 7 -5.89 0.59 4.98
N TYR A 8 -6.91 1.44 4.85
CA TYR A 8 -7.99 1.53 5.84
C TYR A 8 -8.75 0.21 5.97
N LYS A 9 -9.12 -0.42 4.86
CA LYS A 9 -9.80 -1.72 4.86
C LYS A 9 -8.95 -2.81 5.52
N ALA A 10 -7.65 -2.86 5.23
CA ALA A 10 -6.72 -3.80 5.86
C ALA A 10 -6.68 -3.60 7.38
N MET A 11 -6.60 -2.35 7.85
CA MET A 11 -6.62 -2.03 9.28
C MET A 11 -7.94 -2.45 9.95
N VAL A 12 -9.08 -2.17 9.31
CA VAL A 12 -10.39 -2.57 9.84
C VAL A 12 -10.51 -4.08 9.93
N SER A 13 -10.10 -4.84 8.91
CA SER A 13 -10.11 -6.30 8.96
C SER A 13 -9.20 -6.87 10.05
N MET A 14 -8.04 -6.25 10.30
CA MET A 14 -7.15 -6.63 11.39
C MET A 14 -7.81 -6.41 12.76
N VAL A 15 -8.49 -5.27 12.94
CA VAL A 15 -9.25 -4.98 14.16
C VAL A 15 -10.41 -5.97 14.34
N GLN A 16 -11.10 -6.33 13.26
CA GLN A 16 -12.17 -7.32 13.29
C GLN A 16 -11.66 -8.70 13.74
N ILE A 17 -10.48 -9.13 13.31
CA ILE A 17 -9.85 -10.37 13.81
C ILE A 17 -9.61 -10.30 15.33
N GLY A 18 -9.21 -9.14 15.84
CA GLY A 18 -9.02 -8.92 17.29
C GLY A 18 -10.32 -8.97 18.10
N TYR A 19 -11.43 -8.44 17.56
CA TYR A 19 -12.73 -8.42 18.24
C TYR A 19 -13.53 -9.72 18.11
N PHE A 20 -13.58 -10.30 16.92
CA PHE A 20 -14.41 -11.47 16.61
C PHE A 20 -13.65 -12.80 16.71
N GLY A 21 -12.34 -12.74 16.96
CA GLY A 21 -11.46 -13.91 16.94
C GLY A 21 -10.96 -14.23 15.53
N PHE A 22 -10.12 -15.26 15.45
CA PHE A 22 -9.51 -15.66 14.19
C PHE A 22 -10.53 -16.36 13.27
N SER A 23 -10.58 -15.91 12.02
CA SER A 23 -11.33 -16.53 10.92
C SER A 23 -10.45 -16.49 9.67
N ASP A 24 -10.42 -17.60 8.93
CA ASP A 24 -9.64 -17.71 7.70
C ASP A 24 -10.09 -16.71 6.63
N GLU A 25 -11.39 -16.41 6.57
CA GLU A 25 -11.98 -15.46 5.63
C GLU A 25 -11.54 -14.02 5.94
N LEU A 26 -11.62 -13.64 7.22
CA LEU A 26 -11.17 -12.33 7.70
C LEU A 26 -9.65 -12.15 7.53
N PHE A 27 -8.88 -13.21 7.79
CA PHE A 27 -7.43 -13.21 7.59
C PHE A 27 -7.06 -13.07 6.11
N SER A 28 -7.72 -13.84 5.23
CA SER A 28 -7.54 -13.73 3.78
C SER A 28 -7.90 -12.33 3.27
N GLN A 29 -9.03 -11.78 3.72
CA GLN A 29 -9.48 -10.43 3.37
C GLN A 29 -8.46 -9.36 3.82
N MET A 30 -7.92 -9.48 5.03
CA MET A 30 -6.87 -8.59 5.51
C MET A 30 -5.63 -8.65 4.63
N MET A 31 -5.16 -9.86 4.28
CA MET A 31 -3.99 -10.05 3.43
C MET A 31 -4.18 -9.46 2.03
N VAL A 32 -5.36 -9.65 1.41
CA VAL A 32 -5.68 -9.07 0.11
C VAL A 32 -5.55 -7.55 0.13
N TYR A 33 -6.19 -6.88 1.09
CA TYR A 33 -6.13 -5.42 1.19
C TYR A 33 -4.74 -4.91 1.57
N LEU A 34 -3.97 -5.68 2.35
CA LEU A 34 -2.59 -5.35 2.69
C LEU A 34 -1.69 -5.35 1.44
N PHE A 35 -1.76 -6.39 0.61
CA PHE A 35 -0.99 -6.43 -0.63
C PHE A 35 -1.46 -5.36 -1.61
N GLU A 36 -2.77 -5.14 -1.75
CA GLU A 36 -3.31 -4.08 -2.59
C GLU A 36 -2.78 -2.70 -2.16
N ALA A 37 -2.77 -2.41 -0.86
CA ALA A 37 -2.22 -1.18 -0.32
C ALA A 37 -0.71 -1.04 -0.60
N LEU A 38 0.07 -2.12 -0.45
CA LEU A 38 1.51 -2.13 -0.74
C LEU A 38 1.80 -1.88 -2.22
N PHE A 39 1.11 -2.54 -3.14
CA PHE A 39 1.32 -2.37 -4.57
C PHE A 39 0.92 -0.98 -5.04
N VAL A 40 -0.24 -0.47 -4.58
CA VAL A 40 -0.67 0.88 -4.96
C VAL A 40 0.27 1.95 -4.40
N THR A 41 0.69 1.82 -3.14
CA THR A 41 1.59 2.80 -2.52
C THR A 41 2.98 2.75 -3.13
N SER A 42 3.54 1.57 -3.37
CA SER A 42 4.84 1.43 -4.04
C SER A 42 4.81 1.96 -5.47
N GLY A 43 3.78 1.63 -6.25
CA GLY A 43 3.58 2.18 -7.59
C GLY A 43 3.48 3.70 -7.59
N LEU A 44 2.77 4.28 -6.63
CA LEU A 44 2.67 5.73 -6.46
C LEU A 44 4.02 6.36 -6.11
N VAL A 45 4.71 5.83 -5.09
CA VAL A 45 6.02 6.34 -4.64
C VAL A 45 7.04 6.27 -5.78
N LEU A 46 7.12 5.14 -6.48
CA LEU A 46 8.03 4.99 -7.63
C LEU A 46 7.63 5.92 -8.77
N GLY A 47 6.34 5.99 -9.12
CA GLY A 47 5.83 6.87 -10.18
C GLY A 47 6.09 8.35 -9.93
N LEU A 48 6.06 8.81 -8.68
CA LEU A 48 6.41 10.18 -8.28
C LEU A 48 7.93 10.41 -8.20
N SER A 49 8.70 9.40 -7.77
CA SER A 49 10.14 9.54 -7.51
C SER A 49 11.00 9.44 -8.77
N ILE A 50 10.59 8.61 -9.75
CA ILE A 50 11.33 8.40 -11.01
C ILE A 50 11.48 9.69 -11.84
N PRO A 51 10.43 10.50 -12.06
CA PRO A 51 10.55 11.76 -12.79
C PRO A 51 11.49 12.77 -12.12
N GLY A 52 11.50 12.83 -10.78
CA GLY A 52 12.44 13.63 -10.01
C GLY A 52 13.89 13.25 -10.28
N LEU A 53 14.16 11.95 -10.33
CA LEU A 53 15.49 11.40 -10.61
C LEU A 53 15.93 11.57 -12.07
N LEU A 54 15.01 11.43 -13.04
CA LEU A 54 15.32 11.48 -14.46
C LEU A 54 15.34 12.90 -15.03
N PHE A 55 14.37 13.75 -14.70
CA PHE A 55 14.18 15.06 -15.34
C PHE A 55 14.71 16.25 -14.53
N TYR A 56 14.75 16.15 -13.20
CA TYR A 56 15.20 17.26 -12.35
C TYR A 56 16.67 17.20 -11.96
N ARG A 57 17.41 16.16 -12.39
CA ARG A 57 18.84 16.01 -12.13
C ARG A 57 19.67 16.84 -13.12
N ARG A 58 19.93 18.11 -12.77
CA ARG A 58 20.73 19.07 -13.58
C ARG A 58 22.26 18.99 -13.43
N ARG A 59 22.80 18.10 -12.60
CA ARG A 59 24.26 17.86 -12.54
C ARG A 59 24.57 16.39 -12.77
N ALA A 60 25.43 16.13 -13.76
CA ALA A 60 26.08 14.85 -13.94
C ALA A 60 26.93 14.53 -12.70
N ILE A 61 26.97 13.25 -12.30
CA ILE A 61 28.08 12.76 -11.50
C ILE A 61 29.14 12.37 -12.52
N VAL A 62 30.37 12.87 -12.28
CA VAL A 62 31.51 13.02 -13.19
C VAL A 62 31.53 14.38 -13.88
#